data_AF-A0A3D1KVJ3-F1
#
_entry.id   AF-A0A3D1KVJ3-F1
#
_cell.length_a   1.000
_cell.length_b   1.000
_cell.length_c   1.000
_cell.angle_alpha   90.00
_cell.angle_beta   90.00
_cell.angle_gamma   90.00
#
_symmetry.space_group_name_H-M   'P 1'
#
loop_
_entity.id
_entity.type
_entity.pdbx_description
1 polymer ?
#
loop_
_entity_poly.entity_id
_entity_poly.type
_entity_poly.pdbx_seq_one_letter_code
_entity_poly.pdbx_strand_id
1 'polypeptide(L)'
;MKTFLLTILISAFTLTGFSQNLQGSTPSWSSPIAEEIVLSELKIYPNPCKDSKVTIEFTSKQITEIRLINIAGKEVFQKSFAYPENKKQIELDGIPNGIYLVRIKTDDQKLITKKLLVSKN
;
A
#
# COMPACT_ATOMS: atom_id res chain seq x y z
N MET A 1 49.05 23.40 -16.74
CA MET A 1 47.86 24.07 -16.15
C MET A 1 46.52 23.57 -16.68
N LYS A 2 46.45 22.63 -17.66
CA LYS A 2 45.17 22.06 -18.14
C LYS A 2 44.75 20.76 -17.43
N THR A 3 45.68 20.04 -16.81
CA THR A 3 45.40 18.80 -16.07
C THR A 3 44.87 19.04 -14.65
N PHE A 4 45.14 20.22 -14.06
CA PHE A 4 44.66 20.61 -12.73
C PHE A 4 43.16 20.95 -12.72
N LEU A 5 42.60 21.30 -13.88
CA LEU A 5 41.19 21.62 -14.08
C LEU A 5 40.33 20.34 -14.24
N LEU A 6 40.95 19.22 -14.64
CA LEU A 6 40.24 17.94 -14.82
C LEU A 6 40.04 17.18 -13.49
N THR A 7 40.92 17.38 -12.51
CA THR A 7 40.82 16.72 -11.19
C THR A 7 39.71 17.32 -10.31
N ILE A 8 39.38 18.60 -10.48
CA ILE A 8 38.29 19.28 -9.75
C ILE A 8 36.90 18.83 -10.24
N LEU A 9 36.78 18.34 -11.47
CA LEU A 9 35.50 17.89 -12.03
C LEU A 9 35.07 16.50 -11.53
N ILE A 10 36.02 15.68 -11.06
CA ILE A 10 35.77 14.29 -10.62
C ILE A 10 35.49 14.23 -9.10
N SER A 11 35.97 15.20 -8.32
CA SER A 11 35.69 15.30 -6.87
C SER A 11 34.27 15.81 -6.56
N ALA A 12 33.54 16.34 -7.54
CA ALA A 12 32.15 16.75 -7.37
C ALA A 12 31.14 15.57 -7.43
N PHE A 13 31.60 14.34 -7.69
CA PHE A 13 30.72 13.17 -7.84
C PHE A 13 30.75 12.19 -6.67
N THR A 14 31.49 12.46 -5.59
CA THR A 14 31.57 11.54 -4.42
C THR A 14 31.05 12.13 -3.11
N LEU A 15 30.34 13.26 -3.13
CA LEU A 15 29.89 13.95 -1.90
C LEU A 15 28.37 14.14 -1.79
N THR A 16 27.59 13.08 -1.98
CA THR A 16 26.31 12.87 -1.26
C THR A 16 26.10 11.38 -1.05
N GLY A 17 26.91 10.80 -0.16
CA GLY A 17 26.92 9.37 0.11
C GLY A 17 26.90 9.01 1.59
N PHE A 18 26.27 9.81 2.46
CA PHE A 18 25.97 9.42 3.84
C PHE A 18 24.71 10.14 4.35
N SER A 19 23.57 9.46 4.27
CA SER A 19 22.45 9.71 5.20
C SER A 19 22.39 8.50 6.13
N GLN A 20 22.93 8.64 7.34
CA GLN A 20 22.67 7.69 8.41
C GLN A 20 21.20 7.82 8.84
N ASN A 21 20.32 7.01 8.26
CA ASN A 21 19.07 6.67 8.93
C ASN A 21 19.33 5.47 9.84
N LEU A 22 19.84 5.74 11.05
CA LEU A 22 19.75 4.81 12.17
C LEU A 22 18.51 5.18 12.99
N GLN A 23 17.36 4.64 12.59
CA GLN A 23 16.32 4.27 13.55
C GLN A 23 15.47 3.12 12.98
N GLY A 24 15.83 1.91 13.40
CA GLY A 24 14.89 0.82 13.69
C GLY A 24 13.94 0.37 12.58
N SER A 25 14.39 -0.60 11.79
CA SER A 25 13.62 -1.81 11.50
C SER A 25 14.62 -2.81 10.93
N THR A 26 15.14 -3.70 11.79
CA THR A 26 15.45 -5.02 11.26
C THR A 26 14.21 -5.47 10.48
N PRO A 27 14.33 -6.16 9.33
CA PRO A 27 13.32 -7.15 9.02
C PRO A 27 13.49 -8.21 10.11
N SER A 28 12.99 -7.91 11.31
CA SER A 28 12.52 -8.93 12.23
C SER A 28 11.66 -9.78 11.33
N TRP A 29 12.03 -11.05 11.17
CA TRP A 29 11.12 -12.03 10.65
C TRP A 29 9.90 -11.89 11.54
N SER A 30 8.90 -11.15 11.06
CA SER A 30 7.66 -10.96 11.79
C SER A 30 7.18 -12.37 12.01
N SER A 31 7.13 -12.76 13.29
CA SER A 31 6.57 -14.05 13.66
C SER A 31 5.29 -14.22 12.85
N PRO A 32 5.08 -15.35 12.15
CA PRO A 32 3.89 -15.58 11.33
C PRO A 32 2.58 -15.18 12.06
N ILE A 33 2.60 -15.33 13.39
CA ILE A 33 1.56 -14.93 14.33
C ILE A 33 1.19 -13.44 14.23
N ALA A 34 2.16 -12.53 14.12
CA ALA A 34 1.90 -11.08 14.06
C ALA A 34 1.22 -10.69 12.74
N GLU A 35 1.60 -11.32 11.63
CA GLU A 35 0.97 -11.08 10.33
C GLU A 35 -0.42 -11.71 10.25
N GLU A 36 -0.61 -12.90 10.81
CA GLU A 36 -1.91 -13.57 10.91
C GLU A 36 -2.91 -12.75 11.73
N ILE A 37 -2.49 -12.19 12.87
CA ILE A 37 -3.34 -11.31 13.69
C ILE A 37 -3.80 -10.08 12.90
N VAL A 38 -2.88 -9.39 12.22
CA VAL A 38 -3.22 -8.21 11.39
C VAL A 38 -4.17 -8.58 10.25
N LEU A 39 -3.98 -9.75 9.62
CA LEU A 39 -4.88 -10.24 8.58
C LEU A 39 -6.25 -10.63 9.14
N SER A 40 -6.34 -11.10 10.38
CA SER A 40 -7.61 -11.46 11.02
C SER A 40 -8.49 -10.25 11.35
N GLU A 41 -7.86 -9.10 11.63
CA GLU A 41 -8.55 -7.85 11.98
C GLU A 41 -9.08 -7.09 10.76
N LEU A 42 -8.51 -7.32 9.58
CA LEU A 42 -8.92 -6.69 8.33
C LEU A 42 -9.91 -7.58 7.55
N LYS A 43 -11.14 -7.09 7.40
CA LYS A 43 -12.22 -7.75 6.66
C LYS A 43 -12.57 -6.96 5.40
N ILE A 44 -12.74 -7.68 4.29
CA ILE A 44 -13.19 -7.12 3.00
C ILE A 44 -14.35 -7.96 2.51
N TYR A 45 -15.54 -7.37 2.41
CA TYR A 45 -16.77 -8.09 2.08
C TYR A 45 -17.76 -7.22 1.29
N PRO A 46 -18.59 -7.81 0.41
CA PRO A 46 -18.54 -9.22 0.01
C PRO A 46 -17.31 -9.52 -0.88
N ASN A 47 -16.80 -10.74 -0.75
CA ASN A 47 -15.76 -11.30 -1.63
C ASN A 47 -16.15 -12.74 -1.95
N PRO A 48 -16.65 -13.06 -3.17
CA PRO A 48 -16.68 -12.19 -4.36
C PRO A 48 -17.61 -10.97 -4.25
N CYS A 49 -17.21 -9.83 -4.81
CA CYS A 49 -18.04 -8.65 -4.96
C CYS A 49 -18.93 -8.78 -6.21
N LYS A 50 -20.25 -8.75 -6.01
CA LYS A 50 -21.26 -8.87 -7.09
C LYS A 50 -21.92 -7.53 -7.44
N ASP A 51 -22.18 -6.70 -6.43
CA ASP A 51 -23.05 -5.52 -6.58
C ASP A 51 -22.28 -4.19 -6.68
N SER A 52 -21.08 -4.19 -7.28
CA SER A 52 -20.15 -3.05 -7.32
C SER A 52 -19.76 -2.45 -5.95
N LYS A 53 -20.28 -2.95 -4.83
CA LYS A 53 -20.03 -2.40 -3.49
C LYS A 53 -19.14 -3.32 -2.70
N VAL A 54 -18.13 -2.74 -2.06
CA VAL A 54 -17.25 -3.45 -1.13
C VAL A 54 -17.09 -2.63 0.15
N THR A 55 -17.28 -3.30 1.26
CA THR A 55 -16.98 -2.80 2.60
C THR A 55 -15.62 -3.32 3.03
N ILE A 56 -14.79 -2.39 3.50
CA ILE A 56 -13.48 -2.66 4.08
C ILE A 56 -13.55 -2.19 5.53
N GLU A 57 -13.33 -3.12 6.45
CA GLU A 57 -13.43 -2.90 7.89
C GLU A 57 -12.18 -3.43 8.57
N PHE A 58 -11.58 -2.60 9.43
CA PHE A 58 -10.36 -2.93 10.14
C PHE A 58 -10.53 -2.62 11.62
N THR A 59 -10.62 -3.65 12.46
CA THR A 59 -10.97 -3.49 13.88
C THR A 59 -9.99 -2.61 14.67
N SER A 60 -8.69 -2.67 14.39
CA SER A 60 -7.64 -2.04 15.20
C SER A 60 -7.06 -0.75 14.63
N LYS A 61 -7.42 -0.35 13.40
CA LYS A 61 -6.78 0.76 12.67
C LYS A 61 -7.78 1.59 11.88
N GLN A 62 -7.43 2.85 11.66
CA GLN A 62 -8.21 3.74 10.80
C GLN A 62 -7.65 3.74 9.37
N ILE A 63 -8.54 3.74 8.39
CA ILE A 63 -8.20 3.69 6.97
C ILE A 63 -8.06 5.12 6.43
N THR A 64 -6.89 5.42 5.87
CA THR A 64 -6.57 6.72 5.26
C THR A 64 -6.63 6.68 3.74
N GLU A 65 -6.33 5.53 3.13
CA GLU A 65 -6.37 5.36 1.68
C GLU A 65 -6.71 3.92 1.30
N ILE A 66 -7.46 3.77 0.20
CA ILE A 66 -7.71 2.48 -0.46
C ILE A 66 -7.33 2.59 -1.93
N ARG A 67 -6.56 1.61 -2.42
CA ARG A 67 -6.21 1.42 -3.83
C ARG A 67 -6.60 0.03 -4.30
N LEU A 68 -7.06 -0.09 -5.54
CA LEU A 68 -7.17 -1.39 -6.22
C LEU A 68 -6.18 -1.44 -7.37
N ILE A 69 -5.42 -2.53 -7.39
CA ILE A 69 -4.40 -2.81 -8.39
C ILE A 69 -4.79 -4.13 -9.07
N ASN A 70 -4.87 -4.17 -10.40
CA ASN A 70 -5.18 -5.40 -11.11
C ASN A 70 -3.96 -6.35 -11.14
N ILE A 71 -4.14 -7.58 -11.63
CA ILE A 71 -3.05 -8.57 -11.70
C ILE A 71 -1.86 -8.15 -12.57
N ALA A 72 -2.04 -7.18 -13.48
CA ALA A 72 -0.98 -6.62 -14.31
C ALA A 72 -0.23 -5.47 -13.61
N GLY A 73 -0.56 -5.16 -12.35
CA GLY A 73 0.06 -4.07 -11.59
C GLY A 73 -0.50 -2.68 -11.89
N LYS A 74 -1.54 -2.56 -12.72
CA LYS A 74 -2.18 -1.27 -13.01
C LYS A 74 -3.12 -0.88 -11.87
N GLU A 75 -2.94 0.33 -11.34
CA GLU A 75 -3.89 0.95 -10.42
C GLU A 75 -5.17 1.32 -11.19
N VAL A 76 -6.31 0.80 -10.73
CA VAL A 76 -7.63 0.99 -11.38
C VAL A 76 -8.60 1.78 -10.49
N PHE A 77 -8.25 1.99 -9.23
CA PHE A 77 -9.02 2.77 -8.26
C PHE A 77 -8.08 3.32 -7.20
N GLN A 78 -8.30 4.56 -6.79
CA GLN A 78 -7.66 5.18 -5.64
C GLN A 78 -8.67 6.09 -4.94
N LYS A 79 -8.75 5.99 -3.62
CA LYS A 79 -9.53 6.91 -2.79
C LYS A 79 -8.81 7.19 -1.48
N SER A 80 -8.54 8.47 -1.24
CA SER A 80 -8.03 8.99 0.04
C SER A 80 -9.18 9.54 0.88
N PHE A 81 -9.08 9.41 2.20
CA PHE A 81 -10.10 9.86 3.15
C PHE A 81 -9.54 10.96 4.05
N ALA A 82 -10.18 12.13 4.04
CA ALA A 82 -9.80 13.24 4.93
C ALA A 82 -10.08 12.91 6.41
N TYR A 83 -11.12 12.11 6.66
CA TYR A 83 -11.50 11.63 7.99
C TYR A 83 -11.27 10.12 8.05
N PRO A 84 -10.18 9.68 8.70
CA PRO A 84 -9.87 8.26 8.85
C PRO A 84 -10.92 7.57 9.71
N GLU A 85 -11.41 6.42 9.25
CA GLU A 85 -12.35 5.59 10.00
C GLU A 85 -11.96 4.12 9.87
N ASN A 86 -12.38 3.30 10.82
CA ASN A 86 -12.13 1.87 10.81
C ASN A 86 -12.99 1.10 9.79
N LYS A 87 -14.04 1.72 9.24
CA LYS A 87 -14.93 1.11 8.25
C LYS A 87 -15.17 2.06 7.09
N LYS A 88 -14.94 1.60 5.86
CA LYS A 88 -15.19 2.36 4.64
C LYS A 88 -15.93 1.49 3.63
N GLN A 89 -16.91 2.07 2.95
CA GLN A 89 -17.53 1.48 1.77
C GLN A 89 -16.99 2.19 0.52
N ILE A 90 -16.65 1.40 -0.49
CA ILE A 90 -16.24 1.88 -1.80
C ILE A 90 -17.15 1.32 -2.88
N GLU A 91 -17.37 2.13 -3.92
CA GLU A 91 -18.09 1.78 -5.12
C GLU A 91 -17.06 1.45 -6.21
N LEU A 92 -17.24 0.30 -6.87
CA LEU A 92 -16.37 -0.27 -7.90
C LEU A 92 -17.06 -0.22 -9.27
N ASP A 93 -17.84 0.83 -9.51
CA ASP A 93 -18.49 1.06 -10.80
C ASP A 93 -17.44 1.25 -11.90
N GLY A 94 -17.69 0.66 -13.07
CA GLY A 94 -16.72 0.65 -14.16
C GLY A 94 -15.52 -0.29 -13.96
N ILE A 95 -15.35 -0.93 -12.80
CA ILE A 95 -14.30 -1.95 -12.61
C ILE A 95 -14.78 -3.30 -13.20
N PRO A 96 -14.03 -3.89 -14.16
CA PRO A 96 -14.38 -5.18 -14.75
C PRO A 96 -14.24 -6.36 -13.78
N ASN A 97 -14.88 -7.47 -14.13
CA ASN A 97 -14.69 -8.74 -13.44
C ASN A 97 -13.23 -9.17 -13.46
N GLY A 98 -12.74 -9.71 -12.35
CA GLY A 98 -11.35 -10.13 -12.21
C GLY A 98 -10.84 -10.16 -10.78
N ILE A 99 -9.56 -10.47 -10.65
CA ILE A 99 -8.84 -10.48 -9.37
C ILE A 99 -8.09 -9.17 -9.22
N TYR A 100 -8.19 -8.59 -8.03
CA TYR A 100 -7.54 -7.33 -7.66
C TYR A 100 -6.80 -7.47 -6.33
N LEU A 101 -5.74 -6.68 -6.18
CA LEU A 101 -5.07 -6.43 -4.92
C LEU A 101 -5.62 -5.13 -4.34
N VAL A 102 -6.30 -5.23 -3.21
CA VAL A 102 -6.75 -4.09 -2.40
C VAL A 102 -5.61 -3.71 -1.47
N ARG A 103 -4.99 -2.56 -1.73
CA ARG A 103 -3.97 -1.98 -0.87
C ARG A 103 -4.60 -0.91 0.02
N ILE A 104 -4.47 -1.10 1.32
CA ILE A 104 -5.02 -0.22 2.35
C ILE A 104 -3.87 0.46 3.05
N LYS A 105 -3.96 1.78 3.18
CA LYS A 105 -3.09 2.59 4.00
C LYS A 105 -3.82 2.98 5.28
N THR A 106 -3.15 2.84 6.41
CA THR A 106 -3.67 3.20 7.72
C THR A 106 -3.17 4.58 8.18
N ASP A 107 -3.72 5.06 9.28
CA ASP A 107 -3.29 6.27 9.99
C ASP A 107 -1.83 6.20 10.44
N ASP A 108 -1.40 5.05 10.96
CA ASP A 108 0.00 4.76 11.32
C ASP A 108 0.93 4.49 10.12
N GLN A 109 0.50 4.88 8.91
CA GLN A 109 1.22 4.75 7.65
C GLN A 109 1.56 3.31 7.22
N LYS A 110 1.02 2.28 7.89
CA LYS A 110 1.20 0.89 7.45
C LYS A 110 0.42 0.62 6.16
N LEU A 111 1.00 -0.26 5.35
CA LEU A 111 0.39 -0.73 4.10
C LEU A 111 0.06 -2.21 4.23
N ILE A 112 -1.20 -2.55 3.99
CA ILE A 112 -1.69 -3.93 4.01
C ILE A 112 -2.34 -4.22 2.67
N THR A 113 -2.10 -5.42 2.13
CA THR A 113 -2.65 -5.83 0.84
C THR A 113 -3.48 -7.08 1.00
N LYS A 114 -4.70 -7.09 0.44
CA LYS A 114 -5.56 -8.29 0.37
C LYS A 114 -6.08 -8.54 -1.04
N LYS A 115 -6.31 -9.80 -1.37
CA LYS A 115 -6.95 -10.21 -2.62
C LYS A 115 -8.46 -9.97 -2.56
N LEU A 116 -9.03 -9.40 -3.61
CA LEU A 116 -10.46 -9.24 -3.84
C LEU A 116 -10.83 -9.85 -5.19
N LEU A 117 -11.92 -10.61 -5.24
CA LEU A 117 -12.53 -11.10 -6.47
C LEU A 117 -13.76 -10.23 -6.78
N VAL A 118 -13.79 -9.63 -7.97
CA VAL A 118 -14.95 -8.91 -8.51
C VAL A 118 -15.59 -9.80 -9.57
N SER A 119 -16.88 -10.09 -9.41
CA SER A 119 -17.64 -10.99 -10.27
C SER A 119 -19.10 -10.52 -10.34
N LYS A 120 -19.35 -9.49 -11.16
CA LYS A 120 -20.67 -9.00 -11.53
C LYS A 120 -21.32 -10.01 -12.48
N ASN A 121 -22.51 -10.50 -12.14
CA ASN A 121 -23.34 -11.36 -12.98
C ASN A 121 -24.45 -10.54 -13.63
#